data_AF-A0A7S4BGI0-F1
#
_entry.id   AF-A0A7S4BGI0-F1
#
_cell.length_a   1.000
_cell.length_b   1.000
_cell.length_c   1.000
_cell.angle_alpha   90.00
_cell.angle_beta   90.00
_cell.angle_gamma   90.00
#
_symmetry.space_group_name_H-M   'P 1'
#
loop_
_entity.id
_entity.type
_entity.pdbx_description
1 polymer ?
#
loop_
_entity_poly.entity_id
_entity_poly.type
_entity_poly.pdbx_seq_one_letter_code
_entity_poly.pdbx_strand_id
1 'polypeptide(L)'
;NAVQKLGQSPLRRLCDWLLAGCEGIDAHAYARNVRRAALALQVGVHVALRVGSAPGSWWYALLTEPETQCTAYVPTVAADEFASVLRGVVETVAWYKCPKGHLYSVGNCTMPMQTARCPECGLLIGGTNHKDASGVKRLGVISAQTLARAAKADRGKAYTGYKRDCVDMNSIYDAHARGSAVTIRVIRLLMHMLLEIGGAAFGTWARVSTMLCFGNKAVDEGRARAFLANRIEKEWAALAVEFSVDDDELALLLHVVVRGMLQTPSAPKFTSEPARSAFEVAFQNESVAQTFDSNFRAVIAVHQDELQTHDRSQLYRSILGEELWAQVTDTAVDGPVATSSTDNSTSKKQSAPLAKFAK
;
A
#
# COMPACT_ATOMS: atom_id res chain seq x y z
N ASN A 1 -1.48 -29.84 15.48
CA ASN A 1 -1.82 -30.84 14.44
C ASN A 1 -1.95 -30.24 13.05
N ALA A 2 -2.89 -29.31 12.76
CA ALA A 2 -2.98 -28.67 11.43
C ALA A 2 -1.70 -27.89 11.05
N VAL A 3 -1.18 -27.10 11.98
CA VAL A 3 0.05 -26.30 11.82
C VAL A 3 1.29 -27.17 11.54
N GLN A 4 1.36 -28.41 12.06
CA GLN A 4 2.46 -29.36 11.77
C GLN A 4 2.56 -29.75 10.29
N LYS A 5 1.45 -29.67 9.54
CA LYS A 5 1.38 -30.05 8.13
C LYS A 5 1.95 -28.98 7.19
N LEU A 6 2.14 -27.75 7.66
CA LEU A 6 2.58 -26.62 6.85
C LEU A 6 4.11 -26.59 6.56
N GLY A 7 4.87 -27.58 7.03
CA GLY A 7 6.33 -27.64 6.84
C GLY A 7 7.07 -26.41 7.39
N GLN A 8 8.22 -26.05 6.82
CA GLN A 8 8.95 -24.81 7.13
C GLN A 8 8.45 -23.61 6.29
N SER A 9 7.14 -23.53 6.00
CA SER A 9 6.59 -22.41 5.24
C SER A 9 6.51 -21.12 6.07
N PRO A 10 6.51 -19.93 5.42
CA PRO A 10 6.22 -18.68 6.11
C PRO A 10 4.90 -18.67 6.86
N LEU A 11 3.90 -19.35 6.29
CA LEU A 11 2.59 -19.53 6.87
C LEU A 11 2.64 -20.33 8.18
N ARG A 12 3.48 -21.38 8.26
CA ARG A 12 3.74 -22.08 9.52
C ARG A 12 4.24 -21.10 10.59
N ARG A 13 5.23 -20.29 10.24
CA ARG A 13 5.84 -19.34 11.17
C ARG A 13 4.83 -18.29 11.64
N LEU A 14 3.96 -17.80 10.76
CA LEU A 14 2.86 -16.93 11.13
C LEU A 14 1.91 -17.61 12.12
N CYS A 15 1.49 -18.84 11.87
CA CYS A 15 0.62 -19.58 12.79
C CYS A 15 1.28 -19.81 14.16
N ASP A 16 2.55 -20.18 14.20
CA ASP A 16 3.28 -20.35 15.48
C ASP A 16 3.38 -19.03 16.25
N TRP A 17 3.63 -17.91 15.56
CA TRP A 17 3.67 -16.58 16.14
C TRP A 17 2.31 -16.11 16.67
N LEU A 18 1.21 -16.39 15.95
CA LEU A 18 -0.15 -16.13 16.42
C LEU A 18 -0.47 -16.93 17.70
N LEU A 19 -0.10 -18.21 17.73
CA LEU A 19 -0.29 -19.08 18.90
C LEU A 19 0.57 -18.67 20.10
N ALA A 20 1.69 -18.00 19.85
CA ALA A 20 2.54 -17.39 20.88
C ALA A 20 1.99 -16.05 21.40
N GLY A 21 0.84 -15.57 20.91
CA GLY A 21 0.21 -14.34 21.37
C GLY A 21 0.75 -13.07 20.71
N CYS A 22 1.23 -13.18 19.47
CA CYS A 22 1.68 -12.05 18.65
C CYS A 22 2.87 -11.26 19.26
N GLU A 23 3.83 -11.97 19.86
CA GLU A 23 5.00 -11.35 20.52
C GLU A 23 5.74 -10.37 19.59
N GLY A 24 6.20 -9.25 20.14
CA GLY A 24 6.94 -8.22 19.39
C GLY A 24 6.06 -7.15 18.71
N ILE A 25 4.73 -7.23 18.84
CA ILE A 25 3.80 -6.13 18.53
C ILE A 25 3.63 -5.27 19.78
N ASP A 26 3.98 -3.99 19.66
CA ASP A 26 3.79 -3.03 20.74
C ASP A 26 2.43 -2.33 20.59
N ALA A 27 1.41 -2.87 21.25
CA ALA A 27 0.08 -2.25 21.27
C ALA A 27 0.10 -0.83 21.89
N HIS A 28 1.11 -0.48 22.69
CA HIS A 28 1.24 0.84 23.31
C HIS A 28 1.88 1.86 22.36
N ALA A 29 2.54 1.41 21.29
CA ALA A 29 3.07 2.28 20.24
C ALA A 29 1.96 2.97 19.44
N TYR A 30 0.76 2.39 19.41
CA TYR A 30 -0.46 3.01 18.91
C TYR A 30 -1.01 3.96 19.97
N ALA A 31 -0.66 5.24 19.90
CA ALA A 31 -1.04 6.22 20.91
C ALA A 31 -2.55 6.18 21.26
N ARG A 32 -2.86 5.83 22.52
CA ARG A 32 -4.14 6.02 23.24
C ARG A 32 -5.40 5.27 22.77
N ASN A 33 -5.38 4.48 21.70
CA ASN A 33 -6.57 3.71 21.27
C ASN A 33 -6.27 2.21 21.11
N VAL A 34 -6.44 1.47 22.22
CA VAL A 34 -6.23 0.01 22.28
C VAL A 34 -7.13 -0.76 21.31
N ARG A 35 -8.36 -0.27 21.07
CA ARG A 35 -9.29 -0.91 20.13
C ARG A 35 -8.79 -0.81 18.70
N ARG A 36 -8.37 0.39 18.28
CA ARG A 36 -7.76 0.60 16.96
C ARG A 36 -6.50 -0.25 16.78
N ALA A 37 -5.64 -0.33 17.79
CA ALA A 37 -4.44 -1.17 17.75
C ALA A 37 -4.81 -2.66 17.52
N ALA A 38 -5.83 -3.16 18.22
CA ALA A 38 -6.32 -4.52 18.03
C ALA A 38 -6.91 -4.75 16.63
N LEU A 39 -7.69 -3.81 16.11
CA LEU A 39 -8.28 -3.89 14.77
C LEU A 39 -7.20 -3.80 13.67
N ALA A 40 -6.22 -2.91 13.82
CA ALA A 40 -5.08 -2.81 12.92
C ALA A 40 -4.25 -4.11 12.91
N LEU A 41 -4.03 -4.72 14.08
CA LEU A 41 -3.38 -6.04 14.18
C LEU A 41 -4.22 -7.12 13.48
N GLN A 42 -5.54 -7.15 13.66
CA GLN A 42 -6.42 -8.10 12.96
C GLN A 42 -6.34 -7.98 11.44
N VAL A 43 -6.39 -6.75 10.91
CA VAL A 43 -6.21 -6.50 9.48
C VAL A 43 -4.80 -6.92 9.04
N GLY A 44 -3.74 -6.53 9.75
CA GLY A 44 -2.37 -6.90 9.42
C GLY A 44 -2.12 -8.41 9.40
N VAL A 45 -2.69 -9.14 10.35
CA VAL A 45 -2.67 -10.61 10.37
C VAL A 45 -3.40 -11.20 9.17
N HIS A 46 -4.58 -10.66 8.83
CA HIS A 46 -5.32 -11.11 7.65
C HIS A 46 -4.51 -10.92 6.37
N VAL A 47 -3.85 -9.77 6.21
CA VAL A 47 -2.95 -9.52 5.07
C VAL A 47 -1.81 -10.54 5.06
N ALA A 48 -1.13 -10.75 6.19
CA ALA A 48 0.00 -11.66 6.29
C ALA A 48 -0.38 -13.12 5.96
N LEU A 49 -1.53 -13.59 6.45
CA LEU A 49 -2.06 -14.92 6.12
C LEU A 49 -2.38 -15.03 4.62
N ARG A 50 -3.00 -14.01 4.05
CA ARG A 50 -3.38 -14.00 2.63
C ARG A 50 -2.15 -14.06 1.73
N VAL A 51 -1.13 -13.26 2.02
CA VAL A 51 0.08 -13.16 1.19
C VAL A 51 1.04 -14.32 1.42
N GLY A 52 1.03 -14.94 2.61
CA GLY A 52 1.83 -16.13 2.93
C GLY A 52 1.59 -17.31 1.98
N SER A 53 0.43 -17.35 1.34
CA SER A 53 0.05 -18.32 0.31
C SER A 53 0.35 -17.86 -1.13
N ALA A 54 1.00 -16.71 -1.33
CA ALA A 54 1.31 -16.14 -2.64
C ALA A 54 2.81 -15.89 -2.84
N PRO A 55 3.65 -16.95 -2.84
CA PRO A 55 5.08 -16.83 -3.07
C PRO A 55 5.33 -16.19 -4.45
N GLY A 56 6.17 -15.16 -4.49
CA GLY A 56 6.48 -14.42 -5.71
C GLY A 56 5.68 -13.13 -5.91
N SER A 57 4.72 -12.80 -5.04
CA SER A 57 4.07 -11.48 -5.04
C SER A 57 4.95 -10.40 -4.39
N TRP A 58 4.74 -9.14 -4.74
CA TRP A 58 5.39 -7.99 -4.06
C TRP A 58 5.03 -7.97 -2.57
N TRP A 59 3.79 -8.28 -2.24
CA TRP A 59 3.31 -8.36 -0.86
C TRP A 59 4.03 -9.42 -0.03
N TYR A 60 4.27 -10.59 -0.61
CA TYR A 60 5.06 -11.65 0.04
C TYR A 60 6.52 -11.22 0.26
N ALA A 61 7.12 -10.51 -0.70
CA ALA A 61 8.48 -9.99 -0.57
C ALA A 61 8.59 -8.95 0.55
N LEU A 62 7.56 -8.14 0.81
CA LEU A 62 7.55 -7.22 1.96
C LEU A 62 7.53 -7.96 3.30
N LEU A 63 6.75 -9.05 3.39
CA LEU A 63 6.63 -9.84 4.60
C LEU A 63 7.94 -10.56 4.96
N THR A 64 8.60 -11.11 3.93
CA THR A 64 9.71 -12.05 4.11
C THR A 64 11.07 -11.46 3.80
N GLU A 65 11.19 -10.56 2.81
CA GLU A 65 12.47 -10.04 2.29
C GLU A 65 12.42 -8.53 1.93
N PRO A 66 12.07 -7.65 2.88
CA PRO A 66 11.78 -6.24 2.59
C PRO A 66 12.97 -5.44 2.06
N GLU A 67 14.20 -5.81 2.40
CA GLU A 67 15.43 -5.16 1.91
C GLU A 67 15.62 -5.29 0.39
N THR A 68 15.00 -6.29 -0.24
CA THR A 68 15.00 -6.44 -1.71
C THR A 68 14.38 -5.23 -2.42
N GLN A 69 13.56 -4.47 -1.69
CA GLN A 69 12.86 -3.29 -2.17
C GLN A 69 13.72 -2.02 -2.14
N CYS A 70 14.92 -2.04 -1.54
CA CYS A 70 15.83 -0.87 -1.51
C CYS A 70 16.22 -0.36 -2.90
N THR A 71 16.14 -1.23 -3.91
CA THR A 71 16.43 -0.91 -5.31
C THR A 71 15.22 -1.13 -6.22
N ALA A 72 14.02 -1.23 -5.64
CA ALA A 72 12.75 -1.37 -6.37
C ALA A 72 12.05 -0.03 -6.55
N TYR A 73 11.17 0.06 -7.54
CA TYR A 73 10.19 1.14 -7.63
C TYR A 73 9.04 0.83 -6.66
N VAL A 74 9.17 1.27 -5.41
CA VAL A 74 8.21 0.96 -4.35
C VAL A 74 6.87 1.66 -4.65
N PRO A 75 5.73 0.94 -4.63
CA PRO A 75 4.40 1.52 -4.71
C PRO A 75 4.19 2.67 -3.71
N THR A 76 3.37 3.65 -4.08
CA THR A 76 3.04 4.86 -3.31
C THR A 76 4.17 5.87 -3.11
N VAL A 77 5.37 5.59 -3.62
CA VAL A 77 6.45 6.58 -3.70
C VAL A 77 6.16 7.49 -4.89
N ALA A 78 6.07 8.80 -4.63
CA ALA A 78 5.84 9.79 -5.68
C ALA A 78 6.91 9.65 -6.77
N ALA A 79 6.49 9.51 -8.03
CA ALA A 79 7.37 9.85 -9.15
C ALA A 79 7.55 11.37 -9.13
N ASP A 80 8.73 11.86 -9.48
CA ASP A 80 8.92 13.29 -9.68
C ASP A 80 8.03 13.75 -10.84
N GLU A 81 6.96 14.49 -10.54
CA GLU A 81 6.12 15.12 -11.56
C GLU A 81 6.93 16.05 -12.46
N PHE A 82 7.98 16.68 -11.92
CA PHE A 82 8.91 17.49 -12.70
C PHE A 82 9.54 16.65 -13.81
N ALA A 83 10.00 15.43 -13.52
CA ALA A 83 10.52 14.53 -14.55
C ALA A 83 9.46 14.16 -15.61
N SER A 84 8.20 14.00 -15.23
CA SER A 84 7.10 13.68 -16.16
C SER A 84 6.73 14.84 -17.10
N VAL A 85 6.64 16.05 -16.57
CA VAL A 85 6.46 17.30 -17.35
C VAL A 85 7.68 17.54 -18.25
N LEU A 86 8.89 17.31 -17.74
CA LEU A 86 10.14 17.44 -18.48
C LEU A 86 10.29 16.42 -19.62
N ARG A 87 9.65 15.24 -19.54
CA ARG A 87 9.62 14.26 -20.65
C ARG A 87 8.86 14.77 -21.87
N GLY A 88 7.96 15.74 -21.71
CA GLY A 88 7.23 16.41 -22.80
C GLY A 88 7.85 17.74 -23.27
N VAL A 89 8.94 18.21 -22.64
CA VAL A 89 9.62 19.45 -23.01
C VAL A 89 10.53 19.20 -24.22
N VAL A 90 10.00 19.46 -25.42
CA VAL A 90 10.73 19.36 -26.70
C VAL A 90 11.62 20.60 -26.92
N GLU A 91 11.31 21.73 -26.26
CA GLU A 91 11.94 23.03 -26.48
C GLU A 91 12.64 23.58 -25.23
N THR A 92 13.53 24.57 -25.40
CA THR A 92 14.23 25.20 -24.26
C THR A 92 13.24 26.06 -23.47
N VAL A 93 13.10 25.79 -22.16
CA VAL A 93 12.19 26.54 -21.26
C VAL A 93 12.97 27.17 -20.10
N ALA A 94 12.46 28.29 -19.61
CA ALA A 94 12.88 28.84 -18.31
C ALA A 94 11.83 28.59 -17.24
N TRP A 95 12.31 28.31 -16.03
CA TRP A 95 11.47 28.08 -14.86
C TRP A 95 11.32 29.34 -14.03
N TYR A 96 10.12 29.53 -13.50
CA TYR A 96 9.72 30.66 -12.68
C TYR A 96 8.91 30.19 -11.47
N LYS A 97 8.86 31.01 -10.43
CA LYS A 97 7.94 30.87 -9.30
C LYS A 97 6.98 32.05 -9.25
N CYS A 98 5.71 31.78 -8.95
CA CYS A 98 4.76 32.83 -8.61
C CYS A 98 5.11 33.46 -7.24
N PRO A 99 4.47 34.57 -6.83
CA PRO A 99 4.76 35.22 -5.55
C PRO A 99 4.52 34.33 -4.32
N LYS A 100 3.68 33.29 -4.44
CA LYS A 100 3.44 32.27 -3.40
C LYS A 100 4.32 31.02 -3.51
N GLY A 101 5.21 30.96 -4.50
CA GLY A 101 6.22 29.89 -4.61
C GLY A 101 5.88 28.73 -5.56
N HIS A 102 4.68 28.71 -6.16
CA HIS A 102 4.27 27.68 -7.12
C HIS A 102 5.05 27.81 -8.44
N LEU A 103 5.46 26.67 -9.00
CA LEU A 103 6.34 26.60 -10.17
C LEU A 103 5.55 26.71 -11.48
N TYR A 104 6.12 27.40 -12.46
CA TYR A 104 5.63 27.40 -13.85
C TYR A 104 6.79 27.60 -14.84
N SER A 105 6.56 27.28 -16.11
CA SER A 105 7.56 27.41 -17.17
C SER A 105 7.15 28.46 -18.22
N VAL A 106 8.14 29.06 -18.86
CA VAL A 106 7.97 29.96 -20.01
C VAL A 106 8.80 29.42 -21.16
N GLY A 107 8.12 29.07 -22.27
CA GLY A 107 8.72 28.57 -23.50
C GLY A 107 9.19 29.69 -24.46
N ASN A 108 9.43 29.32 -25.73
CA ASN A 108 9.89 30.22 -26.79
C ASN A 108 11.20 30.96 -26.44
N CYS A 109 11.15 32.28 -26.24
CA CYS A 109 12.31 33.10 -25.87
C CYS A 109 12.70 32.97 -24.39
N THR A 110 12.02 32.12 -23.61
CA THR A 110 12.27 31.85 -22.19
C THR A 110 12.04 33.05 -21.24
N MET A 111 11.43 34.13 -21.74
CA MET A 111 11.13 35.36 -21.00
C MET A 111 9.65 35.72 -21.15
N PRO A 112 8.99 36.25 -20.10
CA PRO A 112 7.55 36.47 -20.18
C PRO A 112 7.18 37.61 -21.13
N MET A 113 6.29 37.31 -22.07
CA MET A 113 5.67 38.28 -22.98
C MET A 113 4.17 38.43 -22.75
N GLN A 114 3.60 37.54 -21.95
CA GLN A 114 2.19 37.54 -21.57
C GLN A 114 2.06 37.31 -20.06
N THR A 115 1.05 37.94 -19.48
CA THR A 115 0.63 37.70 -18.10
C THR A 115 -0.46 36.64 -18.05
N ALA A 116 -0.45 35.81 -17.02
CA ALA A 116 -1.49 34.83 -16.73
C ALA A 116 -1.80 34.82 -15.23
N ARG A 117 -2.77 34.00 -14.81
CA ARG A 117 -3.03 33.74 -13.39
C ARG A 117 -2.45 32.38 -13.00
N CYS A 118 -1.83 32.31 -11.83
CA CYS A 118 -1.37 31.06 -11.26
C CYS A 118 -2.57 30.11 -11.06
N PRO A 119 -2.54 28.88 -11.61
CA PRO A 119 -3.64 27.94 -11.47
C PRO A 119 -3.93 27.57 -10.01
N GLU A 120 -2.90 27.58 -9.16
CA GLU A 120 -3.00 27.17 -7.76
C GLU A 120 -3.42 28.30 -6.82
N CYS A 121 -2.94 29.53 -7.01
CA CYS A 121 -3.22 30.63 -6.07
C CYS A 121 -3.87 31.87 -6.68
N GLY A 122 -4.14 31.87 -8.00
CA GLY A 122 -4.81 32.96 -8.70
C GLY A 122 -4.01 34.26 -8.84
N LEU A 123 -2.81 34.34 -8.25
CA LEU A 123 -1.92 35.49 -8.34
C LEU A 123 -1.36 35.67 -9.74
N LEU A 124 -1.01 36.91 -10.08
CA LEU A 124 -0.45 37.25 -11.39
C LEU A 124 0.91 36.56 -11.58
N ILE A 125 1.08 35.89 -12.71
CA ILE A 125 2.32 35.25 -13.16
C ILE A 125 2.64 35.68 -14.59
N GLY A 126 3.84 35.35 -15.06
CA GLY A 126 4.31 35.79 -16.38
C GLY A 126 4.81 37.24 -16.32
N GLY A 127 4.46 38.05 -17.32
CA GLY A 127 4.99 39.41 -17.47
C GLY A 127 4.84 39.95 -18.89
N THR A 128 5.30 41.18 -19.13
CA THR A 128 5.22 41.83 -20.45
C THR A 128 6.56 42.44 -20.82
N ASN A 129 6.89 42.49 -22.12
CA ASN A 129 8.16 43.03 -22.62
C ASN A 129 9.40 42.43 -21.93
N HIS A 130 9.39 41.10 -21.71
CA HIS A 130 10.44 40.37 -20.99
C HIS A 130 10.66 40.82 -19.54
N LYS A 131 9.70 41.51 -18.94
CA LYS A 131 9.72 41.90 -17.53
C LYS A 131 8.71 41.10 -16.75
N ASP A 132 9.19 40.45 -15.70
CA ASP A 132 8.38 39.64 -14.81
C ASP A 132 7.31 40.49 -14.08
N ALA A 133 6.14 39.90 -13.86
CA ALA A 133 5.14 40.45 -12.97
C ALA A 133 5.68 40.54 -11.52
N SER A 134 5.17 41.49 -10.74
CA SER A 134 5.66 41.72 -9.38
C SER A 134 5.59 40.44 -8.51
N GLY A 135 6.70 40.14 -7.84
CA GLY A 135 6.85 38.97 -6.96
C GLY A 135 7.13 37.64 -7.68
N VAL A 136 7.15 37.61 -9.01
CA VAL A 136 7.62 36.46 -9.77
C VAL A 136 9.14 36.33 -9.64
N LYS A 137 9.64 35.10 -9.51
CA LYS A 137 11.07 34.80 -9.40
C LYS A 137 11.52 33.84 -10.50
N ARG A 138 12.41 34.29 -11.39
CA ARG A 138 13.08 33.43 -12.37
C ARG A 138 14.12 32.52 -11.69
N LEU A 139 14.14 31.25 -12.07
CA LEU A 139 15.02 30.22 -11.49
C LEU A 139 16.13 29.76 -12.44
N GLY A 140 15.99 30.01 -13.75
CA GLY A 140 17.00 29.67 -14.75
C GLY A 140 16.41 29.00 -15.99
N VAL A 141 17.28 28.74 -16.97
CA VAL A 141 16.96 28.04 -18.23
C VAL A 141 17.44 26.61 -18.12
N ILE A 142 16.60 25.64 -18.45
CA ILE A 142 17.04 24.25 -18.59
C ILE A 142 16.84 23.83 -20.05
N SER A 143 17.94 23.50 -20.73
CA SER A 143 17.90 23.01 -22.10
C SER A 143 17.46 21.54 -22.15
N ALA A 144 16.80 21.13 -23.22
CA ALA A 144 16.45 19.73 -23.48
C ALA A 144 17.69 18.80 -23.44
N GLN A 145 18.87 19.29 -23.84
CA GLN A 145 20.13 18.54 -23.78
C GLN A 145 20.69 18.41 -22.35
N THR A 146 20.58 19.45 -21.53
CA THR A 146 20.96 19.41 -20.10
C THR A 146 20.03 18.46 -19.34
N LEU A 147 18.74 18.46 -19.67
CA LEU A 147 17.73 17.53 -19.14
C LEU A 147 18.01 16.08 -19.54
N ALA A 148 18.34 15.83 -20.80
CA ALA A 148 18.70 14.49 -21.27
C ALA A 148 19.95 13.94 -20.56
N ARG A 149 20.90 14.81 -20.20
CA ARG A 149 22.11 14.45 -19.42
C ARG A 149 21.79 14.21 -17.94
N ALA A 150 20.98 15.06 -17.29
CA ALA A 150 20.54 14.87 -15.91
C ALA A 150 19.67 13.61 -15.74
N ALA A 151 18.71 13.39 -16.65
CA ALA A 151 17.88 12.19 -16.69
C ALA A 151 18.68 10.92 -17.03
N LYS A 152 19.87 11.01 -17.66
CA LYS A 152 20.80 9.87 -17.80
C LYS A 152 21.59 9.59 -16.53
N ALA A 153 22.00 10.62 -15.80
CA ALA A 153 22.78 10.48 -14.57
C ALA A 153 21.95 9.97 -13.37
N ASP A 154 20.64 10.22 -13.36
CA ASP A 154 19.76 9.98 -12.21
C ASP A 154 18.85 8.74 -12.33
N ARG A 155 18.94 8.03 -13.46
CA ARG A 155 17.96 7.04 -13.95
C ARG A 155 17.78 5.76 -13.12
N GLY A 156 18.44 5.63 -11.96
CA GLY A 156 18.34 4.43 -11.12
C GLY A 156 18.47 4.63 -9.60
N LYS A 157 18.96 5.78 -9.12
CA LYS A 157 19.20 6.01 -7.67
C LYS A 157 18.20 6.96 -7.01
N ALA A 158 17.63 7.93 -7.71
CA ALA A 158 16.66 8.84 -7.10
C ALA A 158 15.29 8.18 -6.85
N TYR A 159 14.85 7.26 -7.72
CA TYR A 159 13.45 6.78 -7.76
C TYR A 159 13.25 5.37 -7.19
N THR A 160 14.32 4.71 -6.76
CA THR A 160 14.26 3.38 -6.16
C THR A 160 14.37 3.45 -4.64
N GLY A 161 13.83 2.42 -3.97
CA GLY A 161 13.78 2.33 -2.53
C GLY A 161 12.58 3.06 -1.91
N TYR A 162 12.35 2.77 -0.64
CA TYR A 162 11.37 3.50 0.16
C TYR A 162 11.89 4.90 0.50
N LYS A 163 11.05 5.92 0.32
CA LYS A 163 11.38 7.31 0.65
C LYS A 163 10.50 7.75 1.81
N ARG A 164 11.12 8.14 2.93
CA ARG A 164 10.41 8.56 4.16
C ARG A 164 9.74 9.94 4.01
N ASP A 165 10.37 10.84 3.26
CA ASP A 165 9.99 12.25 3.19
C ASP A 165 8.94 12.55 2.10
N CYS A 166 8.71 11.63 1.15
CA CYS A 166 7.58 11.72 0.19
C CYS A 166 6.25 11.26 0.83
N VAL A 167 6.17 11.21 2.15
CA VAL A 167 5.09 10.63 2.95
C VAL A 167 4.59 11.64 4.00
N ASP A 168 5.11 12.87 3.99
CA ASP A 168 4.57 13.98 4.79
C ASP A 168 3.49 14.74 4.01
N MET A 169 2.49 15.22 4.73
CA MET A 169 1.12 15.60 4.32
C MET A 169 0.93 16.46 3.06
N ASN A 170 1.98 17.04 2.48
CA ASN A 170 1.90 17.78 1.22
C ASN A 170 2.14 16.93 -0.04
N SER A 171 2.62 15.68 0.08
CA SER A 171 2.93 14.80 -1.07
C SER A 171 1.75 13.95 -1.55
N ILE A 172 0.61 13.98 -0.86
CA ILE A 172 -0.60 13.30 -1.35
C ILE A 172 -1.01 13.97 -2.66
N TYR A 173 -0.89 15.30 -2.78
CA TYR A 173 -1.08 16.06 -4.02
C TYR A 173 -0.17 15.58 -5.17
N ASP A 174 1.10 15.23 -4.90
CA ASP A 174 2.06 14.73 -5.92
C ASP A 174 1.81 13.26 -6.36
N ALA A 175 1.02 12.50 -5.60
CA ALA A 175 0.62 11.13 -5.94
C ALA A 175 -0.68 11.04 -6.75
N HIS A 176 -1.43 12.14 -6.88
CA HIS A 176 -2.74 12.18 -7.55
C HIS A 176 -2.69 11.97 -9.06
N ALA A 177 -1.52 11.99 -9.70
CA ALA A 177 -1.41 11.74 -11.14
C ALA A 177 -1.61 10.26 -11.54
N ARG A 178 -1.71 9.30 -10.60
CA ARG A 178 -1.65 7.85 -10.91
C ARG A 178 -2.66 6.96 -10.18
N GLY A 179 -3.31 7.45 -9.13
CA GLY A 179 -4.34 6.71 -8.39
C GLY A 179 -5.09 7.63 -7.42
N SER A 180 -6.24 7.17 -6.91
CA SER A 180 -7.00 7.92 -5.91
C SER A 180 -6.21 8.05 -4.62
N ALA A 181 -6.38 9.17 -3.90
CA ALA A 181 -5.76 9.37 -2.59
C ALA A 181 -6.01 8.17 -1.67
N VAL A 182 -7.24 7.65 -1.69
CA VAL A 182 -7.66 6.46 -0.96
C VAL A 182 -6.82 5.23 -1.31
N THR A 183 -6.60 4.93 -2.60
CA THR A 183 -5.79 3.78 -3.03
C THR A 183 -4.37 3.89 -2.49
N ILE A 184 -3.77 5.07 -2.58
CA ILE A 184 -2.42 5.32 -2.09
C ILE A 184 -2.34 5.11 -0.56
N ARG A 185 -3.33 5.58 0.19
CA ARG A 185 -3.43 5.35 1.64
C ARG A 185 -3.57 3.88 1.97
N VAL A 186 -4.46 3.16 1.28
CA VAL A 186 -4.71 1.74 1.49
C VAL A 186 -3.45 0.90 1.20
N ILE A 187 -2.82 1.07 0.03
CA ILE A 187 -1.59 0.33 -0.30
C ILE A 187 -0.50 0.58 0.76
N ARG A 188 -0.33 1.84 1.16
CA ARG A 188 0.66 2.23 2.16
C ARG A 188 0.38 1.62 3.53
N LEU A 189 -0.88 1.68 3.98
CA LEU A 189 -1.34 1.09 5.23
C LEU A 189 -1.07 -0.43 5.25
N LEU A 190 -1.49 -1.16 4.22
CA LEU A 190 -1.29 -2.61 4.12
C LEU A 190 0.20 -2.98 4.05
N MET A 191 1.01 -2.22 3.30
CA MET A 191 2.46 -2.40 3.25
C MET A 191 3.11 -2.21 4.62
N HIS A 192 2.75 -1.16 5.36
CA HIS A 192 3.33 -0.89 6.68
C HIS A 192 2.88 -1.91 7.73
N MET A 193 1.63 -2.38 7.69
CA MET A 193 1.17 -3.51 8.49
C MET A 193 1.98 -4.78 8.19
N LEU A 194 2.21 -5.10 6.91
CA LEU A 194 3.03 -6.25 6.53
C LEU A 194 4.48 -6.15 7.02
N LEU A 195 5.08 -4.97 6.98
CA LEU A 195 6.44 -4.76 7.49
C LEU A 195 6.50 -4.93 9.02
N GLU A 196 5.46 -4.49 9.74
CA GLU A 196 5.36 -4.67 11.19
C GLU A 196 5.20 -6.16 11.56
N ILE A 197 4.27 -6.86 10.90
CA ILE A 197 4.05 -8.30 11.09
C ILE A 197 5.30 -9.10 10.67
N GLY A 198 5.94 -8.73 9.56
CA GLY A 198 7.20 -9.32 9.10
C GLY A 198 8.29 -9.18 10.17
N GLY A 199 8.47 -7.98 10.69
CA GLY A 199 9.41 -7.70 11.77
C GLY A 199 9.16 -8.59 12.99
N ALA A 200 7.93 -8.65 13.47
CA ALA A 200 7.54 -9.41 14.67
C ALA A 200 7.58 -10.93 14.46
N ALA A 201 6.86 -11.46 13.46
CA ALA A 201 6.71 -12.90 13.24
C ALA A 201 7.96 -13.56 12.62
N PHE A 202 8.70 -12.82 11.79
CA PHE A 202 9.84 -13.35 11.04
C PHE A 202 11.20 -12.88 11.56
N GLY A 203 11.24 -11.99 12.56
CA GLY A 203 12.49 -11.43 13.07
C GLY A 203 13.22 -10.59 12.03
N THR A 204 12.50 -9.98 11.08
CA THR A 204 13.09 -9.24 9.96
C THR A 204 13.34 -7.77 10.26
N TRP A 205 13.30 -7.33 11.52
CA TRP A 205 13.46 -5.92 11.92
C TRP A 205 14.72 -5.24 11.35
N ALA A 206 15.83 -5.97 11.24
CA ALA A 206 17.04 -5.44 10.59
C ALA A 206 16.87 -5.17 9.09
N ARG A 207 16.14 -6.05 8.40
CA ARG A 207 15.82 -5.96 6.98
C ARG A 207 14.78 -4.85 6.72
N VAL A 208 13.77 -4.76 7.57
CA VAL A 208 12.78 -3.67 7.59
C VAL A 208 13.48 -2.32 7.78
N SER A 209 14.38 -2.22 8.78
CA SER A 209 15.16 -1.00 9.03
C SER A 209 16.01 -0.60 7.83
N THR A 210 16.56 -1.59 7.12
CA THR A 210 17.30 -1.38 5.87
C THR A 210 16.39 -0.81 4.77
N MET A 211 15.22 -1.42 4.54
CA MET A 211 14.23 -0.95 3.55
C MET A 211 13.80 0.49 3.83
N LEU A 212 13.46 0.80 5.08
CA LEU A 212 12.98 2.12 5.49
C LEU A 212 14.06 3.21 5.44
N CYS A 213 15.29 2.86 5.06
CA CYS A 213 16.40 3.78 4.82
C CYS A 213 16.59 4.78 5.98
N PHE A 214 16.72 4.32 7.23
CA PHE A 214 17.01 5.18 8.39
C PHE A 214 18.39 5.89 8.33
N GLY A 215 19.09 5.77 7.20
CA GLY A 215 20.43 6.27 6.94
C GLY A 215 21.50 5.25 7.32
N ASN A 216 22.77 5.56 7.06
CA ASN A 216 23.96 4.78 7.48
C ASN A 216 24.16 4.70 9.01
N LYS A 217 23.11 4.93 9.81
CA LYS A 217 23.15 4.67 11.26
C LYS A 217 22.80 3.20 11.46
N ALA A 218 23.39 2.59 12.49
CA ALA A 218 23.12 1.20 12.86
C ALA A 218 21.60 0.93 12.86
N VAL A 219 21.21 -0.25 12.41
CA VAL A 219 19.84 -0.76 12.47
C VAL A 219 19.26 -0.46 13.85
N ASP A 220 18.20 0.36 13.88
CA ASP A 220 17.48 0.72 15.10
C ASP A 220 16.06 0.20 14.97
N GLU A 221 15.84 -0.99 15.52
CA GLU A 221 14.55 -1.67 15.57
C GLU A 221 13.49 -0.85 16.29
N GLY A 222 13.86 -0.16 17.39
CA GLY A 222 12.94 0.69 18.14
C GLY A 222 12.43 1.85 17.29
N ARG A 223 13.32 2.46 16.51
CA ARG A 223 12.95 3.52 15.57
C ARG A 223 12.08 3.00 14.41
N ALA A 224 12.37 1.81 13.88
CA ALA A 224 11.55 1.19 12.84
C ALA A 224 10.13 0.91 13.33
N ARG A 225 10.00 0.33 14.52
CA ARG A 225 8.71 0.09 15.20
C ARG A 225 7.92 1.37 15.39
N ALA A 226 8.53 2.39 16.01
CA ALA A 226 7.87 3.67 16.25
C ALA A 226 7.42 4.35 14.95
N PHE A 227 8.23 4.26 13.89
CA PHE A 227 7.88 4.80 12.58
C PHE A 227 6.66 4.09 11.97
N LEU A 228 6.65 2.75 11.97
CA LEU A 228 5.55 1.97 11.41
C LEU A 228 4.25 2.19 12.20
N ALA A 229 4.28 2.10 13.52
CA ALA A 229 3.11 2.33 14.37
C ALA A 229 2.50 3.72 14.14
N ASN A 230 3.32 4.78 14.14
CA ASN A 230 2.85 6.13 13.85
C ASN A 230 2.30 6.25 12.42
N ARG A 231 2.85 5.52 11.45
CA ARG A 231 2.37 5.60 10.07
C ARG A 231 1.04 4.88 9.88
N ILE A 232 0.89 3.68 10.45
CA ILE A 232 -0.35 2.91 10.44
C ILE A 232 -1.46 3.73 11.12
N GLU A 233 -1.18 4.33 12.29
CA GLU A 233 -2.14 5.17 13.01
C GLU A 233 -2.59 6.38 12.18
N LYS A 234 -1.66 7.09 11.54
CA LYS A 234 -1.98 8.26 10.70
C LYS A 234 -2.79 7.91 9.46
N GLU A 235 -2.43 6.87 8.74
CA GLU A 235 -3.17 6.47 7.52
C GLU A 235 -4.56 5.92 7.88
N TRP A 236 -4.68 5.15 8.97
CA TRP A 236 -5.95 4.69 9.50
C TRP A 236 -6.86 5.86 9.89
N ALA A 237 -6.35 6.80 10.70
CA ALA A 237 -7.11 7.97 11.14
C ALA A 237 -7.57 8.82 9.95
N ALA A 238 -6.71 8.99 8.94
CA ALA A 238 -7.06 9.74 7.74
C ALA A 238 -8.19 9.06 6.95
N LEU A 239 -8.14 7.75 6.76
CA LEU A 239 -9.21 6.99 6.09
C LEU A 239 -10.53 7.05 6.86
N ALA A 240 -10.49 6.89 8.19
CA ALA A 240 -11.70 6.96 9.02
C ALA A 240 -12.38 8.34 8.91
N VAL A 241 -11.59 9.42 8.90
CA VAL A 241 -12.09 10.78 8.71
C VAL A 241 -12.63 10.99 7.30
N GLU A 242 -11.90 10.54 6.26
CA GLU A 242 -12.27 10.71 4.86
C GLU A 242 -13.62 10.07 4.53
N PHE A 243 -13.91 8.90 5.12
CA PHE A 243 -15.17 8.17 4.90
C PHE A 243 -16.23 8.39 5.99
N SER A 244 -15.90 9.14 7.05
CA SER A 244 -16.80 9.37 8.20
C SER A 244 -17.37 8.05 8.76
N VAL A 245 -16.46 7.14 9.08
CA VAL A 245 -16.72 5.80 9.65
C VAL A 245 -15.98 5.63 10.97
N ASP A 246 -16.45 4.71 11.81
CA ASP A 246 -15.72 4.32 13.02
C ASP A 246 -14.60 3.30 12.74
N ASP A 247 -13.84 2.93 13.78
CA ASP A 247 -12.72 2.01 13.62
C ASP A 247 -13.19 0.59 13.20
N ASP A 248 -14.35 0.12 13.64
CA ASP A 248 -14.87 -1.21 13.32
C ASP A 248 -15.35 -1.29 11.86
N GLU A 249 -16.07 -0.26 11.41
CA GLU A 249 -16.48 -0.10 10.02
C GLU A 249 -15.29 0.01 9.08
N LEU A 250 -14.26 0.79 9.44
CA LEU A 250 -13.04 0.88 8.64
C LEU A 250 -12.29 -0.46 8.60
N ALA A 251 -12.19 -1.15 9.73
CA ALA A 251 -11.59 -2.48 9.77
C ALA A 251 -12.32 -3.45 8.82
N LEU A 252 -13.66 -3.43 8.84
CA LEU A 252 -14.48 -4.25 7.95
C LEU A 252 -14.17 -3.97 6.48
N LEU A 253 -14.16 -2.70 6.06
CA LEU A 253 -13.82 -2.29 4.69
C LEU A 253 -12.41 -2.76 4.31
N LEU A 254 -11.42 -2.58 5.18
CA LEU A 254 -10.05 -3.05 4.93
C LEU A 254 -9.99 -4.58 4.79
N HIS A 255 -10.73 -5.34 5.61
CA HIS A 255 -10.82 -6.79 5.45
C HIS A 255 -11.42 -7.19 4.09
N VAL A 256 -12.40 -6.45 3.57
CA VAL A 256 -12.98 -6.68 2.23
C VAL A 256 -11.93 -6.46 1.14
N VAL A 257 -11.16 -5.36 1.20
CA VAL A 257 -10.04 -5.12 0.28
C VAL A 257 -9.03 -6.28 0.32
N VAL A 258 -8.67 -6.76 1.52
CA VAL A 258 -7.70 -7.84 1.69
C VAL A 258 -8.18 -9.17 1.10
N ARG A 259 -9.50 -9.45 1.10
CA ARG A 259 -10.05 -10.65 0.44
C ARG A 259 -9.72 -10.66 -1.06
N GLY A 260 -9.84 -9.50 -1.72
CA GLY A 260 -9.59 -9.30 -3.15
C GLY A 260 -8.14 -8.99 -3.53
N MET A 261 -7.27 -8.63 -2.58
CA MET A 261 -5.97 -8.00 -2.87
C MET A 261 -5.01 -8.78 -3.79
N LEU A 262 -5.14 -10.11 -3.85
CA LEU A 262 -4.30 -10.98 -4.67
C LEU A 262 -4.90 -11.29 -6.05
N GLN A 263 -6.11 -10.79 -6.34
CA GLN A 263 -6.66 -10.82 -7.70
C GLN A 263 -5.83 -9.96 -8.64
N THR A 264 -5.21 -8.90 -8.11
CA THR A 264 -4.21 -8.09 -8.81
C THR A 264 -2.83 -8.74 -8.69
N PRO A 265 -2.30 -9.38 -9.74
CA PRO A 265 -1.01 -10.05 -9.68
C PRO A 265 0.11 -9.01 -9.56
N SER A 266 1.19 -9.37 -8.87
CA SER A 266 2.39 -8.54 -8.79
C SER A 266 3.64 -9.40 -8.92
N ALA A 267 4.68 -8.84 -9.55
CA ALA A 267 6.03 -9.38 -9.47
C ALA A 267 6.58 -9.14 -8.05
N PRO A 268 7.57 -9.91 -7.56
CA PRO A 268 8.12 -9.72 -6.21
C PRO A 268 8.88 -8.38 -6.07
N LYS A 269 9.21 -7.76 -7.21
CA LYS A 269 9.92 -6.51 -7.29
C LYS A 269 9.52 -5.76 -8.56
N PHE A 270 9.14 -4.49 -8.41
CA PHE A 270 8.94 -3.59 -9.55
C PHE A 270 10.28 -3.00 -9.99
N THR A 271 10.72 -3.34 -11.20
CA THR A 271 12.00 -2.91 -11.78
C THR A 271 11.88 -1.64 -12.63
N SER A 272 10.67 -1.11 -12.81
CA SER A 272 10.41 0.10 -13.58
C SER A 272 9.20 0.90 -13.03
N GLU A 273 9.20 2.21 -13.27
CA GLU A 273 8.08 3.11 -12.94
C GLU A 273 6.76 2.67 -13.62
N PRO A 274 6.72 2.27 -14.90
CA PRO A 274 5.49 1.80 -15.54
C PRO A 274 4.94 0.52 -14.92
N ALA A 275 5.78 -0.45 -14.55
CA ALA A 275 5.33 -1.70 -13.93
C ALA A 275 4.69 -1.45 -12.56
N ARG A 276 5.31 -0.58 -11.73
CA ARG A 276 4.73 -0.14 -10.45
C ARG A 276 3.38 0.56 -10.67
N SER A 277 3.33 1.48 -11.63
CA SER A 277 2.13 2.31 -11.86
C SER A 277 0.96 1.48 -12.41
N ALA A 278 1.23 0.50 -13.28
CA ALA A 278 0.24 -0.45 -13.75
C ALA A 278 -0.37 -1.27 -12.60
N PHE A 279 0.47 -1.70 -11.65
CA PHE A 279 -0.01 -2.38 -10.44
C PHE A 279 -0.89 -1.47 -9.57
N GLU A 280 -0.50 -0.22 -9.33
CA GLU A 280 -1.30 0.73 -8.53
C GLU A 280 -2.69 0.96 -9.14
N VAL A 281 -2.77 1.12 -10.46
CA VAL A 281 -4.04 1.30 -11.19
C VAL A 281 -4.89 0.03 -11.17
N ALA A 282 -4.29 -1.13 -11.39
CA ALA A 282 -5.02 -2.40 -11.34
C ALA A 282 -5.57 -2.66 -9.93
N PHE A 283 -4.74 -2.45 -8.90
CA PHE A 283 -5.13 -2.61 -7.50
C PHE A 283 -6.26 -1.66 -7.10
N GLN A 284 -6.23 -0.42 -7.58
CA GLN A 284 -7.33 0.52 -7.42
C GLN A 284 -8.63 -0.06 -7.96
N ASN A 285 -8.64 -0.48 -9.22
CA ASN A 285 -9.87 -0.89 -9.91
C ASN A 285 -10.45 -2.21 -9.39
N GLU A 286 -9.58 -3.16 -9.04
CA GLU A 286 -9.98 -4.52 -8.66
C GLU A 286 -10.28 -4.65 -7.18
N SER A 287 -9.57 -3.93 -6.31
CA SER A 287 -9.67 -4.10 -4.86
C SER A 287 -10.26 -2.88 -4.15
N VAL A 288 -9.71 -1.68 -4.40
CA VAL A 288 -10.06 -0.48 -3.61
C VAL A 288 -11.39 0.11 -4.06
N ALA A 289 -11.60 0.32 -5.35
CA ALA A 289 -12.79 0.98 -5.89
C ALA A 289 -14.07 0.19 -5.66
N GLN A 290 -14.00 -1.14 -5.53
CA GLN A 290 -15.15 -1.99 -5.19
C GLN A 290 -15.61 -1.79 -3.73
N THR A 291 -14.75 -1.23 -2.88
CA THR A 291 -14.98 -1.12 -1.43
C THR A 291 -15.14 0.32 -0.99
N PHE A 292 -14.33 1.24 -1.55
CA PHE A 292 -14.22 2.64 -1.16
C PHE A 292 -14.72 3.58 -2.29
N ASP A 293 -15.92 3.34 -2.80
CA ASP A 293 -16.62 4.23 -3.72
C ASP A 293 -17.72 5.05 -3.00
N SER A 294 -18.57 5.74 -3.76
CA SER A 294 -19.70 6.49 -3.21
C SER A 294 -20.73 5.60 -2.48
N ASN A 295 -20.71 4.28 -2.70
CA ASN A 295 -21.66 3.31 -2.15
C ASN A 295 -21.04 2.45 -1.04
N PHE A 296 -19.87 2.80 -0.50
CA PHE A 296 -19.18 2.02 0.55
C PHE A 296 -20.06 1.65 1.75
N ARG A 297 -21.08 2.46 2.09
CA ARG A 297 -22.03 2.14 3.18
C ARG A 297 -22.89 0.90 2.89
N ALA A 298 -23.20 0.64 1.63
CA ALA A 298 -23.88 -0.59 1.23
C ALA A 298 -22.96 -1.81 1.44
N VAL A 299 -21.66 -1.66 1.14
CA VAL A 299 -20.64 -2.70 1.40
C VAL A 299 -20.56 -3.03 2.89
N ILE A 300 -20.57 -2.00 3.76
CA ILE A 300 -20.64 -2.20 5.22
C ILE A 300 -21.88 -3.00 5.61
N ALA A 301 -23.07 -2.57 5.15
CA ALA A 301 -24.33 -3.21 5.52
C ALA A 301 -24.38 -4.69 5.09
N VAL A 302 -23.94 -5.01 3.87
CA VAL A 302 -23.87 -6.39 3.36
C VAL A 302 -22.96 -7.25 4.23
N HIS A 303 -21.75 -6.79 4.52
CA HIS A 303 -20.81 -7.62 5.28
C HIS A 303 -21.11 -7.67 6.78
N GLN A 304 -21.81 -6.68 7.35
CA GLN A 304 -22.34 -6.77 8.71
C GLN A 304 -23.43 -7.84 8.82
N ASP A 305 -24.32 -7.93 7.82
CA ASP A 305 -25.33 -8.99 7.75
C ASP A 305 -24.68 -10.38 7.60
N GLU A 306 -23.68 -10.51 6.72
CA GLU A 306 -22.90 -11.76 6.59
C GLU A 306 -22.30 -12.21 7.93
N LEU A 307 -21.71 -11.29 8.70
CA LEU A 307 -21.12 -11.58 10.01
C LEU A 307 -22.14 -12.05 11.06
N GLN A 308 -23.41 -11.64 10.93
CA GLN A 308 -24.48 -12.05 11.84
C GLN A 308 -25.12 -13.38 11.45
N THR A 309 -25.09 -13.72 10.17
CA THR A 309 -25.87 -14.84 9.59
C THR A 309 -25.03 -16.09 9.30
N HIS A 310 -23.73 -15.96 9.04
CA HIS A 310 -22.89 -17.09 8.61
C HIS A 310 -22.28 -17.87 9.79
N ASP A 311 -22.18 -19.20 9.61
CA ASP A 311 -21.35 -20.03 10.49
C ASP A 311 -19.88 -19.55 10.41
N ARG A 312 -19.23 -19.43 11.57
CA ARG A 312 -17.86 -18.92 11.69
C ARG A 312 -16.89 -19.73 10.82
N SER A 313 -17.14 -21.02 10.62
CA SER A 313 -16.34 -21.90 9.76
C SER A 313 -16.35 -21.45 8.29
N GLN A 314 -17.51 -21.02 7.77
CA GLN A 314 -17.63 -20.51 6.40
C GLN A 314 -16.93 -19.15 6.25
N LEU A 315 -17.02 -18.31 7.29
CA LEU A 315 -16.31 -17.02 7.33
C LEU A 315 -14.79 -17.22 7.30
N TYR A 316 -14.26 -18.15 8.10
CA TYR A 316 -12.83 -18.48 8.12
C TYR A 316 -12.34 -19.06 6.78
N ARG A 317 -13.16 -19.89 6.12
CA ARG A 317 -12.87 -20.40 4.76
C ARG A 317 -12.74 -19.26 3.74
N SER A 318 -13.66 -18.29 3.78
CA SER A 318 -13.63 -17.10 2.92
C SER A 318 -12.37 -16.23 3.17
N ILE A 319 -12.02 -16.01 4.44
CA ILE A 319 -10.86 -15.20 4.85
C ILE A 319 -9.53 -15.84 4.44
N LEU A 320 -9.38 -17.15 4.69
CA LEU A 320 -8.14 -17.86 4.36
C LEU A 320 -8.02 -18.13 2.85
N GLY A 321 -9.15 -18.18 2.14
CA GLY A 321 -9.22 -18.66 0.76
C GLY A 321 -9.25 -20.19 0.70
N GLU A 322 -9.78 -20.73 -0.40
CA GLU A 322 -10.04 -22.16 -0.57
C GLU A 322 -8.79 -23.04 -0.36
N GLU A 323 -7.67 -22.62 -0.92
CA GLU A 323 -6.42 -23.39 -0.88
C GLU A 323 -5.85 -23.48 0.54
N LEU A 324 -5.79 -22.36 1.25
CA LEU A 324 -5.28 -22.32 2.63
C LEU A 324 -6.24 -23.00 3.60
N TRP A 325 -7.55 -22.80 3.40
CA TRP A 325 -8.57 -23.50 4.17
C TRP A 325 -8.41 -25.02 4.04
N ALA A 326 -8.31 -25.54 2.82
CA ALA A 326 -8.09 -26.96 2.54
C ALA A 326 -6.86 -27.52 3.25
N GLN A 327 -5.74 -26.77 3.22
CA GLN A 327 -4.51 -27.17 3.91
C GLN A 327 -4.66 -27.22 5.44
N VAL A 328 -5.45 -26.32 6.03
CA VAL A 328 -5.67 -26.23 7.48
C VAL A 328 -6.71 -27.25 7.96
N THR A 329 -7.72 -27.56 7.16
CA THR A 329 -8.86 -28.40 7.56
C THR A 329 -8.84 -29.84 7.03
N ASP A 330 -7.87 -30.20 6.18
CA ASP A 330 -7.78 -31.52 5.53
C ASP A 330 -8.97 -31.80 4.57
N THR A 331 -9.60 -30.74 4.02
CA THR A 331 -10.64 -30.86 3.00
C THR A 331 -10.02 -30.76 1.60
N ALA A 332 -10.36 -31.67 0.68
CA ALA A 332 -9.94 -31.55 -0.71
C ALA A 332 -10.49 -30.24 -1.33
N VAL A 333 -9.70 -29.55 -2.14
CA VAL A 333 -10.20 -28.43 -2.97
C VAL A 333 -11.07 -29.07 -4.05
N ASP A 334 -12.38 -28.88 -3.96
CA ASP A 334 -13.30 -29.32 -5.00
C ASP A 334 -12.94 -28.55 -6.29
N GLY A 335 -12.39 -29.27 -7.27
CA GLY A 335 -12.19 -28.74 -8.63
C GLY A 335 -13.53 -28.35 -9.26
N PRO A 336 -13.52 -27.60 -10.38
CA PRO A 336 -14.74 -27.18 -11.05
C PRO A 336 -15.61 -28.41 -11.33
N VAL A 337 -16.83 -28.37 -10.79
CA VAL A 337 -17.82 -29.45 -10.87
C VAL A 337 -18.07 -29.79 -12.34
N ALA A 338 -17.46 -30.88 -12.80
CA ALA A 338 -17.94 -31.56 -13.99
C ALA A 338 -19.30 -32.17 -13.63
N THR A 339 -20.34 -31.71 -14.31
CA THR A 339 -21.68 -32.27 -14.21
C THR A 339 -21.64 -33.74 -14.63
N SER A 340 -21.76 -34.67 -13.68
CA SER A 340 -22.21 -36.02 -13.99
C SER A 340 -22.96 -36.64 -12.80
N SER A 341 -24.23 -36.92 -13.09
CA SER A 341 -25.22 -37.78 -12.46
C SER A 341 -24.77 -38.83 -11.42
N THR A 342 -25.55 -38.85 -10.33
CA THR A 342 -26.00 -40.02 -9.54
C THR A 342 -24.96 -41.02 -9.05
N ASP A 343 -24.74 -41.10 -7.74
CA ASP A 343 -25.40 -42.18 -6.97
C ASP A 343 -25.30 -41.99 -5.45
N ASN A 344 -26.32 -42.52 -4.79
CA ASN A 344 -26.66 -42.34 -3.39
C ASN A 344 -25.99 -43.44 -2.54
N SER A 345 -25.08 -43.13 -1.61
CA SER A 345 -24.83 -44.03 -0.47
C SER A 345 -24.31 -43.30 0.77
N THR A 346 -24.94 -43.67 1.88
CA THR A 346 -24.76 -43.19 3.25
C THR A 346 -23.41 -43.55 3.85
N SER A 347 -22.76 -42.57 4.49
CA SER A 347 -21.76 -42.82 5.54
C SER A 347 -21.75 -41.64 6.53
N LYS A 348 -22.45 -41.82 7.66
CA LYS A 348 -22.25 -41.04 8.89
C LYS A 348 -20.79 -41.23 9.34
N LYS A 349 -19.96 -40.20 9.23
CA LYS A 349 -18.71 -40.12 10.00
C LYS A 349 -18.72 -38.88 10.88
N GLN A 350 -18.44 -39.19 12.15
CA GLN A 350 -18.48 -38.39 13.35
C GLN A 350 -17.78 -37.02 13.21
N SER A 351 -18.50 -35.97 13.57
CA SER A 351 -17.97 -34.63 13.82
C SER A 351 -17.65 -34.47 15.31
N ALA A 352 -16.39 -34.21 15.65
CA ALA A 352 -15.94 -33.60 16.91
C ALA A 352 -14.43 -33.24 16.84
N PRO A 353 -13.95 -32.20 17.55
CA PRO A 353 -14.48 -30.84 17.61
C PRO A 353 -13.40 -29.77 17.25
N LEU A 354 -13.76 -28.84 16.37
CA LEU A 354 -12.99 -27.69 15.86
C LEU A 354 -12.93 -26.49 16.83
N ALA A 355 -12.84 -26.74 18.14
CA ALA A 355 -13.06 -25.68 19.15
C ALA A 355 -11.77 -25.03 19.73
N LYS A 356 -10.58 -25.27 19.18
CA LYS A 356 -9.32 -24.78 19.78
C LYS A 356 -8.54 -23.71 19.01
N PHE A 357 -9.06 -23.22 17.88
CA PHE A 357 -8.41 -22.19 17.07
C PHE A 357 -9.03 -20.79 17.17
N ALA A 358 -10.05 -20.59 18.03
CA ALA A 358 -10.85 -19.36 18.08
C ALA A 358 -10.73 -18.57 19.41
N LYS A 359 -9.52 -18.50 19.96
CA LYS A 359 -9.12 -17.49 20.95
C LYS A 359 -7.88 -16.76 20.44
#